data_AF-A0A7X8J380-F1
#
_entry.id   AF-A0A7X8J380-F1
#
_cell.length_a   1.000
_cell.length_b   1.000
_cell.length_c   1.000
_cell.angle_alpha   90.00
_cell.angle_beta   90.00
_cell.angle_gamma   90.00
#
_symmetry.space_group_name_H-M   'P 1'
#
loop_
_entity.id
_entity.type
_entity.pdbx_description
1 polymer ?
#
loop_
_entity_poly.entity_id
_entity_poly.type
_entity_poly.pdbx_seq_one_letter_code
_entity_poly.pdbx_strand_id
1 'polypeptide(L)'
;MHKLKKFCLNLLFIVILSTIFVVPANAAEEGYFDYINSVFEMVQDRYYEDVPEEELLKGALRGIFDSMDDYTVFYDLDEADAFFNSVEANYQGIGVELMEVTEGALVTRVFSDSPAEGAGIVANDIIVSVDDKDVQGFSIQDIANLIKGEIGSFVKLGVVRKNSADILVFNIERAVVNISPVTWWVTNDIMYIKLDSFSSKSSNFLKQALEEADNRSIKKIILDLRNNLGGEVGQAVEIARQLVHEGIITTLDFKSEETADVVYKSYNENPKYLTAVLVNNNSASASEILASAIQDSRDGFLVGAQTYGKGVFQNVFPILKPSAYERYKAKYGKDIVDGYEWMQKHDVQIYQADLIGWTKITTGHYLTRNGKMIHGIGLTPDFAVEDYELVAGLDINAIKPLSSSATVELNGVGNDVYNAERILKIKGYEIENIDNILDEKTCDELQKYQHEKGISVTGTLDEETKNHLNVELQQLRIEIDRPYAKAIELLDLLKR
;
A
#
# COMPACT_ATOMS: atom_id res chain seq x y z
N MET A 1 -5.80 19.60 111.20
CA MET A 1 -4.41 19.57 110.69
C MET A 1 -4.38 20.07 109.25
N HIS A 2 -3.30 20.75 108.86
CA HIS A 2 -3.03 21.57 107.66
C HIS A 2 -3.54 21.06 106.29
N LYS A 3 -4.21 21.88 105.45
CA LYS A 3 -3.75 22.96 104.52
C LYS A 3 -3.21 22.46 103.15
N LEU A 4 -3.89 22.92 102.08
CA LEU A 4 -3.32 23.60 100.89
C LEU A 4 -2.59 22.80 99.77
N LYS A 5 -3.06 22.91 98.50
CA LYS A 5 -2.36 23.51 97.31
C LYS A 5 -2.63 22.84 95.93
N LYS A 6 -2.94 23.72 94.95
CA LYS A 6 -2.44 23.87 93.56
C LYS A 6 -2.68 22.73 92.54
N PHE A 7 -3.33 22.93 91.38
CA PHE A 7 -3.08 23.77 90.18
C PHE A 7 -2.12 23.14 89.14
N CYS A 8 -2.64 23.01 87.91
CA CYS A 8 -2.02 22.79 86.58
C CYS A 8 -1.35 21.43 86.28
N LEU A 9 -1.87 20.66 85.31
CA LEU A 9 -1.85 20.81 83.83
C LEU A 9 -0.61 20.10 83.24
N ASN A 10 -0.83 18.99 82.52
CA ASN A 10 -0.02 18.64 81.36
C ASN A 10 -0.78 17.70 80.42
N LEU A 11 -0.67 18.06 79.14
CA LEU A 11 -1.23 17.43 77.94
C LEU A 11 -1.06 15.91 77.94
N LEU A 12 -2.15 15.19 77.63
CA LEU A 12 -2.08 13.81 77.15
C LEU A 12 -2.00 13.86 75.62
N PHE A 13 -0.84 13.52 75.08
CA PHE A 13 -0.61 13.31 73.65
C PHE A 13 -1.42 12.09 73.20
N ILE A 14 -2.46 12.28 72.39
CA ILE A 14 -3.10 11.18 71.67
C ILE A 14 -2.22 10.91 70.45
N VAL A 15 -1.37 9.88 70.54
CA VAL A 15 -0.74 9.28 69.36
C VAL A 15 -1.80 8.39 68.71
N ILE A 16 -2.47 8.91 67.67
CA ILE A 16 -3.21 8.07 66.74
C ILE A 16 -2.18 7.31 65.94
N LEU A 17 -1.95 6.04 66.30
CA LEU A 17 -1.17 5.12 65.51
C LEU A 17 -2.02 4.77 64.27
N SER A 18 -1.96 5.59 63.22
CA SER A 18 -2.47 5.21 61.91
C SER A 18 -1.53 4.15 61.37
N THR A 19 -1.88 2.87 61.56
CA THR A 19 -1.29 1.78 60.78
C THR A 19 -1.70 2.02 59.34
N ILE A 20 -0.83 2.67 58.58
CA ILE A 20 -0.88 2.68 57.12
C ILE A 20 -0.63 1.23 56.72
N PHE A 21 -1.69 0.49 56.38
CA PHE A 21 -1.54 -0.71 55.58
C PHE A 21 -1.05 -0.24 54.21
N VAL A 22 0.26 -0.35 53.98
CA VAL A 22 0.78 -0.40 52.62
C VAL A 22 0.32 -1.76 52.10
N VAL A 23 -0.80 -1.79 51.38
CA VAL A 23 -1.14 -2.93 50.55
C VAL A 23 -0.09 -2.96 49.44
N PRO A 24 0.77 -3.99 49.35
CA PRO A 24 1.66 -4.10 48.21
C PRO A 24 0.79 -4.18 46.94
N ALA A 25 1.09 -3.33 45.96
CA ALA A 25 0.38 -3.28 44.68
C ALA A 25 0.42 -4.62 43.90
N ASN A 26 1.21 -5.59 44.35
CA ASN A 26 1.40 -6.90 43.71
C ASN A 26 0.31 -7.94 44.01
N ALA A 27 -0.60 -7.71 44.98
CA ALA A 27 -1.62 -8.71 45.31
C ALA A 27 -2.77 -8.81 44.26
N ALA A 28 -2.88 -7.84 43.36
CA ALA A 28 -3.90 -7.82 42.31
C ALA A 28 -3.47 -8.55 41.02
N GLU A 29 -2.17 -8.72 40.77
CA GLU A 29 -1.64 -9.37 39.56
C GLU A 29 -1.79 -10.91 39.58
N GLU A 30 -1.59 -11.56 40.73
CA GLU A 30 -1.73 -13.03 40.85
C GLU A 30 -3.18 -13.50 40.56
N GLY A 31 -4.18 -12.67 40.87
CA GLY A 31 -5.59 -13.05 40.74
C GLY A 31 -6.07 -13.26 39.30
N TYR A 32 -5.50 -12.57 38.31
CA TYR A 32 -5.95 -12.70 36.92
C TYR A 32 -5.43 -13.98 36.26
N PHE A 33 -4.18 -14.38 36.53
CA PHE A 33 -3.63 -15.63 36.01
C PHE A 33 -4.31 -16.84 36.62
N ASP A 34 -4.51 -16.85 37.94
CA ASP A 34 -5.27 -17.91 38.62
C ASP A 34 -6.72 -17.98 38.12
N TYR A 35 -7.34 -16.82 37.89
CA TYR A 35 -8.68 -16.76 37.31
C TYR A 35 -8.72 -17.35 35.89
N ILE A 36 -7.81 -16.94 34.99
CA ILE A 36 -7.74 -17.49 33.63
C ILE A 36 -7.51 -19.00 33.68
N ASN A 37 -6.60 -19.49 34.52
CA ASN A 37 -6.38 -20.93 34.70
C ASN A 37 -7.65 -21.65 35.17
N SER A 38 -8.39 -21.08 36.13
CA SER A 38 -9.66 -21.68 36.57
C SER A 38 -10.73 -21.72 35.47
N VAL A 39 -10.70 -20.78 34.52
CA VAL A 39 -11.57 -20.80 33.34
C VAL A 39 -11.15 -21.91 32.39
N PHE A 40 -9.85 -22.11 32.15
CA PHE A 40 -9.33 -23.23 31.36
C PHE A 40 -9.76 -24.58 31.96
N GLU A 41 -9.56 -24.76 33.27
CA GLU A 41 -9.98 -25.97 33.99
C GLU A 41 -11.50 -26.19 33.90
N MET A 42 -12.30 -25.13 34.06
CA MET A 42 -13.74 -25.21 33.92
C MET A 42 -14.15 -25.65 32.50
N VAL A 43 -13.50 -25.12 31.46
CA VAL A 43 -13.79 -25.52 30.07
C VAL A 43 -13.45 -26.99 29.85
N GLN A 44 -12.28 -27.45 30.32
CA GLN A 44 -11.89 -28.86 30.21
C GLN A 44 -12.82 -29.80 31.00
N ASP A 45 -13.35 -29.38 32.15
CA ASP A 45 -14.26 -30.19 32.98
C ASP A 45 -15.71 -30.19 32.45
N ARG A 46 -16.17 -29.07 31.90
CA ARG A 46 -17.61 -28.81 31.65
C ARG A 46 -18.01 -28.79 30.18
N TYR A 47 -17.08 -28.54 29.26
CA TYR A 47 -17.40 -28.53 27.84
C TYR A 47 -17.70 -29.95 27.35
N TYR A 48 -18.64 -30.07 26.42
CA TYR A 48 -19.18 -31.37 26.01
C TYR A 48 -18.18 -32.20 25.18
N GLU A 49 -17.23 -31.54 24.52
CA GLU A 49 -16.22 -32.16 23.67
C GLU A 49 -14.82 -31.99 24.26
N ASP A 50 -13.89 -32.84 23.85
CA ASP A 50 -12.48 -32.68 24.21
C ASP A 50 -11.85 -31.53 23.41
N VAL A 51 -11.25 -30.56 24.10
CA VAL A 51 -10.53 -29.44 23.46
C VAL A 51 -9.06 -29.48 23.86
N PRO A 52 -8.12 -29.54 22.90
CA PRO A 52 -6.69 -29.49 23.19
C PRO A 52 -6.28 -28.19 23.91
N GLU A 53 -5.42 -28.29 24.92
CA GLU A 53 -4.91 -27.12 25.66
C GLU A 53 -4.23 -26.09 24.75
N GLU A 54 -3.52 -26.55 23.71
CA GLU A 54 -2.85 -25.68 22.75
C GLU A 54 -3.86 -24.82 21.98
N GLU A 55 -5.05 -25.35 21.65
CA GLU A 55 -6.09 -24.61 20.95
C GLU A 55 -6.76 -23.58 21.87
N LEU A 56 -6.97 -23.90 23.15
CA LEU A 56 -7.42 -22.92 24.14
C LEU A 56 -6.39 -21.80 24.33
N LEU A 57 -5.10 -22.13 24.35
CA LEU A 57 -4.01 -21.15 24.45
C LEU A 57 -3.95 -20.25 23.22
N LYS A 58 -4.03 -20.80 22.00
CA LYS A 58 -4.11 -20.00 20.76
C LYS A 58 -5.33 -19.06 20.79
N GLY A 59 -6.49 -19.55 21.23
CA GLY A 59 -7.69 -18.73 21.41
C GLY A 59 -7.48 -17.58 22.40
N ALA A 60 -6.82 -17.84 23.53
CA ALA A 60 -6.48 -16.81 24.52
C ALA A 60 -5.48 -15.79 23.96
N LEU A 61 -4.44 -16.24 23.25
CA LEU A 61 -3.46 -15.36 22.60
C LEU A 61 -4.14 -14.46 21.56
N ARG A 62 -4.97 -15.03 20.67
CA ARG A 62 -5.78 -14.26 19.73
C ARG A 62 -6.61 -13.20 20.46
N GLY A 63 -7.34 -13.59 21.50
CA GLY A 63 -8.13 -12.65 22.30
C GLY A 63 -7.31 -11.50 22.92
N ILE A 64 -6.08 -11.77 23.36
CA ILE A 64 -5.17 -10.73 23.88
C ILE A 64 -4.76 -9.75 22.77
N PHE A 65 -4.25 -10.26 21.65
CA PHE A 65 -3.70 -9.42 20.59
C PHE A 65 -4.78 -8.67 19.81
N ASP A 66 -5.89 -9.33 19.47
CA ASP A 66 -7.01 -8.74 18.72
C ASP A 66 -7.75 -7.65 19.52
N SER A 67 -7.56 -7.60 20.85
CA SER A 67 -8.15 -6.57 21.71
C SER A 67 -7.40 -5.23 21.72
N MET A 68 -6.22 -5.16 21.07
CA MET A 68 -5.34 -3.99 21.15
C MET A 68 -5.68 -2.88 20.15
N ASP A 69 -5.46 -3.12 18.86
CA ASP A 69 -5.75 -2.19 17.76
C ASP A 69 -6.05 -2.95 16.46
N ASP A 70 -6.52 -2.23 15.44
CA ASP A 70 -6.90 -2.82 14.14
C ASP A 70 -5.73 -3.42 13.34
N TYR A 71 -4.49 -3.25 13.81
CA TYR A 71 -3.28 -3.72 13.12
C TYR A 71 -2.56 -4.85 13.87
N THR A 72 -2.92 -5.09 15.12
CA THR A 72 -2.31 -6.07 15.99
C THR A 72 -3.03 -7.39 15.84
N VAL A 73 -2.29 -8.43 15.46
CA VAL A 73 -2.85 -9.73 15.11
C VAL A 73 -1.92 -10.82 15.61
N PHE A 74 -2.49 -11.89 16.17
CA PHE A 74 -1.79 -13.15 16.36
C PHE A 74 -2.05 -14.07 15.18
N TYR A 75 -0.98 -14.66 14.66
CA TYR A 75 -1.01 -15.69 13.64
C TYR A 75 -0.54 -16.99 14.27
N ASP A 76 -1.31 -18.06 14.17
CA ASP A 76 -0.75 -19.39 14.38
C ASP A 76 0.28 -19.72 13.27
N LEU A 77 0.93 -20.88 13.32
CA LEU A 77 2.00 -21.21 12.38
C LEU A 77 1.51 -21.27 10.91
N ASP A 78 0.33 -21.83 10.67
CA ASP A 78 -0.22 -21.95 9.31
C ASP A 78 -0.63 -20.57 8.78
N GLU A 79 -1.26 -19.75 9.62
CA GLU A 79 -1.62 -18.37 9.31
C GLU A 79 -0.39 -17.49 9.08
N ALA A 80 0.68 -17.69 9.85
CA ALA A 80 1.93 -16.96 9.71
C ALA A 80 2.62 -17.31 8.39
N ASP A 81 2.68 -18.60 8.06
CA ASP A 81 3.22 -19.07 6.77
C ASP A 81 2.41 -18.47 5.61
N ALA A 82 1.07 -18.47 5.68
CA ALA A 82 0.23 -17.81 4.69
C ALA A 82 0.47 -16.29 4.59
N PHE A 83 0.62 -15.61 5.73
CA PHE A 83 0.92 -14.19 5.80
C PHE A 83 2.26 -13.86 5.16
N PHE A 84 3.35 -14.53 5.54
CA PHE A 84 4.68 -14.30 4.97
C PHE A 84 4.72 -14.60 3.47
N ASN A 85 4.10 -15.70 3.04
CA ASN A 85 3.97 -16.05 1.63
C ASN A 85 3.20 -14.96 0.85
N SER A 86 2.17 -14.35 1.42
CA SER A 86 1.41 -13.28 0.76
C SER A 86 2.25 -12.01 0.54
N VAL A 87 3.11 -11.67 1.52
CA VAL A 87 4.02 -10.51 1.43
C VAL A 87 5.04 -10.75 0.33
N GLU A 88 5.58 -11.97 0.23
CA GLU A 88 6.56 -12.34 -0.79
C GLU A 88 5.95 -12.50 -2.19
N ALA A 89 4.76 -13.11 -2.30
CA ALA A 89 4.09 -13.43 -3.56
C ALA A 89 3.52 -12.20 -4.29
N ASN A 90 3.35 -11.06 -3.61
CA ASN A 90 2.89 -9.82 -4.23
C ASN A 90 3.82 -9.30 -5.35
N TYR A 91 5.03 -9.85 -5.47
CA TYR A 91 6.01 -9.42 -6.47
C TYR A 91 6.53 -10.56 -7.38
N GLN A 92 5.92 -11.75 -7.34
CA GLN A 92 6.42 -12.94 -8.05
C GLN A 92 5.49 -13.36 -9.19
N GLY A 93 6.06 -13.68 -10.34
CA GLY A 93 5.32 -14.17 -11.51
C GLY A 93 6.12 -14.01 -12.80
N ILE A 94 5.40 -13.79 -13.91
CA ILE A 94 6.02 -13.63 -15.24
C ILE A 94 5.97 -12.20 -15.77
N GLY A 95 5.20 -11.32 -15.13
CA GLY A 95 5.12 -9.90 -15.47
C GLY A 95 4.18 -9.58 -16.63
N VAL A 96 2.93 -10.01 -16.49
CA VAL A 96 1.82 -9.63 -17.37
C VAL A 96 0.66 -9.08 -16.56
N GLU A 97 -0.10 -8.18 -17.17
CA GLU A 97 -1.42 -7.77 -16.74
C GLU A 97 -2.45 -8.52 -17.60
N LEU A 98 -3.46 -9.08 -16.95
CA LEU A 98 -4.43 -9.95 -17.58
C LEU A 98 -5.85 -9.41 -17.39
N MET A 99 -6.69 -9.62 -18.39
CA MET A 99 -8.13 -9.40 -18.34
C MET A 99 -8.85 -10.70 -18.67
N GLU A 100 -9.93 -11.00 -17.95
CA GLU A 100 -10.75 -12.17 -18.22
C GLU A 100 -11.48 -12.01 -19.56
N VAL A 101 -11.43 -13.05 -20.39
CA VAL A 101 -12.20 -13.16 -21.64
C VAL A 101 -12.77 -14.57 -21.75
N THR A 102 -13.79 -14.77 -22.59
CA THR A 102 -14.50 -16.06 -22.70
C THR A 102 -13.57 -17.22 -23.07
N GLU A 103 -12.52 -16.95 -23.82
CA GLU A 103 -11.53 -17.91 -24.31
C GLU A 103 -10.42 -18.22 -23.30
N GLY A 104 -10.26 -17.44 -22.23
CA GLY A 104 -9.16 -17.56 -21.27
C GLY A 104 -8.76 -16.20 -20.67
N ALA A 105 -7.47 -15.85 -20.73
CA ALA A 105 -6.98 -14.56 -20.23
C ALA A 105 -6.29 -13.74 -21.32
N LEU A 106 -6.82 -12.55 -21.59
CA LEU A 106 -6.22 -11.57 -22.48
C LEU A 106 -5.05 -10.86 -21.78
N VAL A 107 -3.87 -10.90 -22.37
CA VAL A 107 -2.71 -10.11 -21.95
C VAL A 107 -2.94 -8.66 -22.36
N THR A 108 -3.34 -7.81 -21.41
CA THR A 108 -3.55 -6.38 -21.67
C THR A 108 -2.24 -5.60 -21.67
N ARG A 109 -1.27 -6.07 -20.88
CA ARG A 109 0.06 -5.46 -20.78
C ARG A 109 1.11 -6.52 -20.49
N VAL A 110 2.28 -6.32 -21.07
CA VAL A 110 3.50 -7.01 -20.68
C VAL A 110 4.41 -5.97 -20.04
N PHE A 111 4.93 -6.26 -18.84
CA PHE A 111 5.84 -5.34 -18.16
C PHE A 111 7.23 -5.43 -18.79
N SER A 112 7.89 -4.30 -18.96
CA SER A 112 9.28 -4.27 -19.47
C SER A 112 10.26 -4.90 -18.48
N ASP A 113 11.33 -5.48 -19.00
CA ASP A 113 12.32 -6.27 -18.27
C ASP A 113 11.70 -7.48 -17.52
N SER A 114 10.51 -7.93 -17.93
CA SER A 114 9.85 -9.09 -17.33
C SER A 114 10.22 -10.40 -18.03
N PRO A 115 10.09 -11.55 -17.35
CA PRO A 115 10.24 -12.85 -18.01
C PRO A 115 9.30 -13.05 -19.20
N ALA A 116 8.06 -12.55 -19.13
CA ALA A 116 7.10 -12.66 -20.22
C ALA A 116 7.52 -11.85 -21.45
N GLU A 117 8.07 -10.65 -21.27
CA GLU A 117 8.65 -9.85 -22.37
C GLU A 117 9.83 -10.61 -23.00
N GLY A 118 10.74 -11.14 -22.18
CA GLY A 118 11.89 -11.92 -22.63
C GLY A 118 11.50 -13.21 -23.37
N ALA A 119 10.38 -13.82 -23.00
CA ALA A 119 9.81 -14.99 -23.68
C ALA A 119 9.07 -14.64 -24.98
N GLY A 120 8.79 -13.36 -25.24
CA GLY A 120 8.10 -12.90 -26.44
C GLY A 120 6.57 -12.93 -26.35
N ILE A 121 6.01 -12.94 -25.14
CA ILE A 121 4.60 -12.62 -24.91
C ILE A 121 4.39 -11.14 -25.25
N VAL A 122 3.27 -10.81 -25.88
CA VAL A 122 2.92 -9.43 -26.24
C VAL A 122 1.50 -9.11 -25.82
N ALA A 123 1.18 -7.81 -25.73
CA ALA A 123 -0.19 -7.39 -25.52
C ALA A 123 -1.11 -7.91 -26.65
N ASN A 124 -2.35 -8.26 -26.29
CA ASN A 124 -3.36 -8.93 -27.11
C ASN A 124 -3.14 -10.43 -27.37
N ASP A 125 -2.16 -11.05 -26.72
CA ASP A 125 -2.10 -12.50 -26.59
C ASP A 125 -3.26 -13.01 -25.72
N ILE A 126 -3.89 -14.13 -26.08
CA ILE A 126 -4.89 -14.80 -25.23
C ILE A 126 -4.27 -16.09 -24.70
N ILE A 127 -4.07 -16.16 -23.38
CA ILE A 127 -3.61 -17.37 -22.69
C ILE A 127 -4.79 -18.33 -22.61
N VAL A 128 -4.67 -19.47 -23.29
CA VAL A 128 -5.68 -20.53 -23.36
C VAL A 128 -5.28 -21.78 -22.57
N SER A 129 -4.00 -21.94 -22.21
CA SER A 129 -3.57 -22.99 -21.29
C SER A 129 -2.39 -22.58 -20.40
N VAL A 130 -2.33 -23.17 -19.20
CA VAL A 130 -1.26 -23.01 -18.21
C VAL A 130 -0.84 -24.40 -17.72
N ASP A 131 0.43 -24.75 -17.89
CA ASP A 131 0.99 -26.09 -17.57
C ASP A 131 0.14 -27.24 -18.14
N ASP A 132 -0.19 -27.12 -19.44
CA ASP A 132 -1.02 -28.06 -20.22
C ASP A 132 -2.49 -28.17 -19.79
N LYS A 133 -2.92 -27.36 -18.81
CA LYS A 133 -4.31 -27.25 -18.40
C LYS A 133 -5.01 -26.16 -19.21
N ASP A 134 -6.09 -26.53 -19.90
CA ASP A 134 -7.01 -25.56 -20.53
C ASP A 134 -7.63 -24.67 -19.45
N VAL A 135 -7.55 -23.35 -19.65
CA VAL A 135 -8.04 -22.34 -18.71
C VAL A 135 -9.29 -21.61 -19.20
N GLN A 136 -9.93 -22.11 -20.26
CA GLN A 136 -11.20 -21.54 -20.71
C GLN A 136 -12.26 -21.58 -19.59
N GLY A 137 -12.89 -20.43 -19.33
CA GLY A 137 -13.92 -20.27 -18.30
C GLY A 137 -13.40 -20.21 -16.86
N PHE A 138 -12.07 -20.17 -16.65
CA PHE A 138 -11.48 -19.93 -15.34
C PHE A 138 -11.58 -18.44 -15.00
N SER A 139 -11.75 -18.13 -13.72
CA SER A 139 -11.65 -16.74 -13.27
C SER A 139 -10.23 -16.21 -13.46
N ILE A 140 -10.09 -14.90 -13.64
CA ILE A 140 -8.76 -14.27 -13.74
C ILE A 140 -7.86 -14.58 -12.55
N GLN A 141 -8.44 -14.71 -11.36
CA GLN A 141 -7.72 -15.02 -10.13
C GLN A 141 -7.17 -16.45 -10.14
N ASP A 142 -7.95 -17.42 -10.63
CA ASP A 142 -7.50 -18.81 -10.75
C ASP A 142 -6.37 -18.94 -11.77
N ILE A 143 -6.50 -18.26 -12.91
CA ILE A 143 -5.46 -18.24 -13.95
C ILE A 143 -4.17 -17.60 -13.39
N ALA A 144 -4.29 -16.46 -12.71
CA ALA A 144 -3.15 -15.81 -12.08
C ALA A 144 -2.45 -16.71 -11.05
N ASN A 145 -3.21 -17.47 -10.25
CA ASN A 145 -2.67 -18.41 -9.28
C ASN A 145 -1.92 -19.58 -9.94
N LEU A 146 -2.36 -20.06 -11.11
CA LEU A 146 -1.64 -21.08 -11.89
C LEU A 146 -0.34 -20.54 -12.50
N ILE A 147 -0.36 -19.27 -12.92
CA ILE A 147 0.81 -18.60 -13.51
C ILE A 147 1.87 -18.28 -12.46
N LYS A 148 1.46 -17.94 -11.22
CA LYS A 148 2.36 -17.74 -10.09
C LYS A 148 2.98 -19.05 -9.61
N GLY A 149 4.06 -18.94 -8.86
CA GLY A 149 4.85 -20.07 -8.37
C GLY A 149 6.25 -19.64 -7.94
N GLU A 150 7.04 -20.58 -7.46
CA GLU A 150 8.37 -20.33 -6.90
C GLU A 150 9.31 -19.64 -7.90
N ILE A 151 10.11 -18.68 -7.43
CA ILE A 151 11.14 -18.01 -8.24
C ILE A 151 12.13 -19.03 -8.80
N GLY A 152 12.47 -18.89 -10.08
CA GLY A 152 13.36 -19.80 -10.82
C GLY A 152 12.68 -21.07 -11.33
N SER A 153 11.42 -21.33 -10.94
CA SER A 153 10.60 -22.35 -11.60
C SER A 153 10.09 -21.85 -12.95
N PHE A 154 9.54 -22.76 -13.77
CA PHE A 154 9.00 -22.42 -15.10
C PHE A 154 7.49 -22.66 -15.15
N VAL A 155 6.79 -21.83 -15.90
CA VAL A 155 5.40 -22.03 -16.31
C VAL A 155 5.33 -22.19 -17.82
N LYS A 156 4.53 -23.14 -18.30
CA LYS A 156 4.24 -23.35 -19.71
C LYS A 156 2.92 -22.70 -20.07
N LEU A 157 2.92 -21.69 -20.93
CA LEU A 157 1.71 -21.04 -21.44
C LEU A 157 1.42 -21.46 -22.87
N GLY A 158 0.16 -21.82 -23.14
CA GLY A 158 -0.40 -21.88 -24.48
C GLY A 158 -1.13 -20.58 -24.81
N VAL A 159 -0.77 -19.96 -25.92
CA VAL A 159 -1.22 -18.61 -26.29
C VAL A 159 -1.77 -18.60 -27.72
N VAL A 160 -2.94 -18.00 -27.89
CA VAL A 160 -3.51 -17.65 -29.20
C VAL A 160 -3.15 -16.19 -29.50
N ARG A 161 -2.51 -15.97 -30.65
CA ARG A 161 -2.15 -14.63 -31.16
C ARG A 161 -2.89 -14.40 -32.47
N LYS A 162 -3.51 -13.23 -32.65
CA LYS A 162 -4.45 -12.88 -33.75
C LYS A 162 -4.02 -13.29 -35.18
N ASN A 163 -2.71 -13.46 -35.44
CA ASN A 163 -2.16 -13.82 -36.76
C ASN A 163 -1.51 -15.23 -36.80
N SER A 164 -1.69 -16.05 -35.77
CA SER A 164 -1.20 -17.43 -35.71
C SER A 164 -2.36 -18.41 -35.87
N ALA A 165 -2.24 -19.35 -36.81
CA ALA A 165 -3.20 -20.45 -36.93
C ALA A 165 -3.01 -21.51 -35.82
N ASP A 166 -1.83 -21.53 -35.20
CA ASP A 166 -1.45 -22.48 -34.16
C ASP A 166 -1.35 -21.80 -32.78
N ILE A 167 -1.60 -22.59 -31.72
CA ILE A 167 -1.33 -22.18 -30.34
C ILE A 167 0.19 -22.09 -30.16
N LEU A 168 0.68 -20.91 -29.80
CA LEU A 168 2.07 -20.67 -29.46
C LEU A 168 2.34 -21.16 -28.04
N VAL A 169 3.47 -21.84 -27.82
CA VAL A 169 3.84 -22.37 -26.51
C VAL A 169 5.07 -21.65 -25.99
N PHE A 170 4.96 -21.09 -24.80
CA PHE A 170 6.01 -20.35 -24.12
C PHE A 170 6.35 -21.01 -22.79
N ASN A 171 7.62 -21.36 -22.58
CA ASN A 171 8.12 -21.76 -21.26
C ASN A 171 8.80 -20.53 -20.63
N ILE A 172 8.22 -20.01 -19.56
CA ILE A 172 8.61 -18.73 -18.97
C ILE A 172 9.10 -18.97 -17.55
N GLU A 173 10.29 -18.48 -17.23
CA GLU A 173 10.83 -18.52 -15.87
C GLU A 173 10.03 -17.57 -14.98
N ARG A 174 9.65 -18.00 -13.77
CA ARG A 174 9.03 -17.15 -12.77
C ARG A 174 10.11 -16.36 -12.05
N ALA A 175 9.96 -15.05 -11.98
CA ALA A 175 10.91 -14.18 -11.31
C ALA A 175 10.20 -13.09 -10.50
N VAL A 176 10.98 -12.33 -9.74
CA VAL A 176 10.50 -11.09 -9.16
C VAL A 176 10.31 -10.08 -10.30
N VAL A 177 9.07 -9.64 -10.52
CA VAL A 177 8.75 -8.70 -11.60
C VAL A 177 8.89 -7.29 -11.06
N ASN A 178 9.78 -6.51 -11.68
CA ASN A 178 9.98 -5.13 -11.30
C ASN A 178 9.00 -4.21 -12.04
N ILE A 179 7.77 -4.14 -11.55
CA ILE A 179 6.78 -3.21 -12.07
C ILE A 179 7.10 -1.81 -11.55
N SER A 180 7.32 -0.84 -12.45
CA SER A 180 7.45 0.56 -12.03
C SER A 180 6.14 1.00 -11.35
N PRO A 181 6.18 1.39 -10.06
CA PRO A 181 5.02 1.95 -9.39
C PRO A 181 4.84 3.44 -9.71
N VAL A 182 5.72 3.99 -10.56
CA VAL A 182 5.72 5.40 -10.96
C VAL A 182 5.34 5.50 -12.42
N THR A 183 4.36 6.33 -12.71
CA THR A 183 4.05 6.80 -14.07
C THR A 183 4.15 8.31 -14.10
N TRP A 184 4.67 8.87 -15.19
CA TRP A 184 4.81 10.32 -15.31
C TRP A 184 4.62 10.78 -16.75
N TRP A 185 4.23 12.04 -16.90
CA TRP A 185 4.16 12.73 -18.16
C TRP A 185 4.28 14.23 -17.94
N VAL A 186 4.57 14.96 -19.00
CA VAL A 186 4.63 16.42 -18.99
C VAL A 186 3.33 16.98 -19.55
N THR A 187 2.69 17.86 -18.81
CA THR A 187 1.60 18.71 -19.28
C THR A 187 2.05 20.16 -19.13
N ASN A 188 2.20 20.89 -20.24
CA ASN A 188 2.75 22.25 -20.27
C ASN A 188 4.15 22.33 -19.61
N ASP A 189 4.32 23.16 -18.59
CA ASP A 189 5.54 23.34 -17.78
C ASP A 189 5.50 22.58 -16.44
N ILE A 190 4.63 21.55 -16.34
CA ILE A 190 4.41 20.75 -15.12
C ILE A 190 4.74 19.29 -15.41
N MET A 191 5.55 18.69 -14.53
CA MET A 191 5.77 17.25 -14.50
C MET A 191 4.69 16.62 -13.61
N TYR A 192 3.81 15.81 -14.18
CA TYR A 192 2.88 15.00 -13.42
C TYR A 192 3.51 13.65 -13.12
N ILE A 193 3.50 13.24 -11.85
CA ILE A 193 4.03 11.98 -11.36
C ILE A 193 2.94 11.31 -10.54
N LYS A 194 2.48 10.13 -10.96
CA LYS A 194 1.64 9.26 -10.13
C LYS A 194 2.50 8.16 -9.53
N LEU A 195 2.39 7.99 -8.21
CA LEU A 195 3.03 6.92 -7.47
C LEU A 195 1.94 6.03 -6.89
N ASP A 196 1.79 4.82 -7.41
CA ASP A 196 0.71 3.89 -7.03
C ASP A 196 1.01 3.15 -5.71
N SER A 197 2.29 2.88 -5.42
CA SER A 197 2.74 2.24 -4.17
C SER A 197 4.23 2.50 -3.89
N PHE A 198 4.67 2.28 -2.65
CA PHE A 198 6.09 2.39 -2.28
C PHE A 198 6.77 1.01 -2.29
N SER A 199 7.17 0.53 -3.47
CA SER A 199 8.00 -0.68 -3.64
C SER A 199 9.50 -0.36 -3.67
N SER A 200 10.35 -1.38 -3.48
CA SER A 200 11.83 -1.31 -3.37
C SER A 200 12.61 -0.43 -4.37
N LYS A 201 12.03 -0.05 -5.52
CA LYS A 201 12.67 0.82 -6.52
C LYS A 201 11.90 2.11 -6.82
N SER A 202 10.86 2.42 -6.06
CA SER A 202 10.02 3.62 -6.27
C SER A 202 10.84 4.90 -6.35
N SER A 203 11.81 5.07 -5.45
CA SER A 203 12.70 6.23 -5.43
C SER A 203 13.53 6.37 -6.71
N ASN A 204 13.98 5.25 -7.29
CA ASN A 204 14.76 5.24 -8.52
C ASN A 204 13.90 5.61 -9.74
N PHE A 205 12.68 5.10 -9.83
CA PHE A 205 11.76 5.46 -10.91
C PHE A 205 11.30 6.91 -10.81
N LEU A 206 11.01 7.40 -9.60
CA LEU A 206 10.70 8.81 -9.40
C LEU A 206 11.88 9.71 -9.78
N LYS A 207 13.11 9.29 -9.46
CA LYS A 207 14.32 10.02 -9.88
C LYS A 207 14.41 10.16 -11.40
N GLN A 208 14.03 9.13 -12.17
CA GLN A 208 14.01 9.22 -13.64
C GLN A 208 13.02 10.30 -14.13
N ALA A 209 11.84 10.39 -13.52
CA ALA A 209 10.89 11.46 -13.80
C ALA A 209 11.47 12.85 -13.47
N LEU A 210 12.19 12.98 -12.35
CA LEU A 210 12.86 14.22 -11.99
C LEU A 210 14.02 14.58 -12.94
N GLU A 211 14.78 13.59 -13.41
CA GLU A 211 15.84 13.81 -14.42
C GLU A 211 15.25 14.30 -15.75
N GLU A 212 14.10 13.77 -16.17
CA GLU A 212 13.38 14.29 -17.33
C GLU A 212 12.87 15.73 -17.11
N ALA A 213 12.35 16.03 -15.91
CA ALA A 213 11.94 17.38 -15.56
C ALA A 213 13.12 18.37 -15.64
N ASP A 214 14.28 17.99 -15.11
CA ASP A 214 15.51 18.79 -15.18
C ASP A 214 15.96 19.01 -16.64
N ASN A 215 15.94 17.97 -17.48
CA ASN A 215 16.30 18.07 -18.90
C ASN A 215 15.39 19.03 -19.69
N ARG A 216 14.12 19.13 -19.28
CA ARG A 216 13.12 20.04 -19.86
C ARG A 216 13.04 21.38 -19.14
N SER A 217 13.91 21.63 -18.15
CA SER A 217 13.88 22.82 -17.29
C SER A 217 12.55 23.05 -16.55
N ILE A 218 11.81 21.98 -16.28
CA ILE A 218 10.56 21.99 -15.51
C ILE A 218 10.88 22.12 -14.03
N LYS A 219 10.15 23.01 -13.33
CA LYS A 219 10.30 23.26 -11.88
C LYS A 219 9.03 23.04 -11.07
N LYS A 220 7.91 22.73 -11.73
CA LYS A 220 6.62 22.45 -11.10
C LYS A 220 6.34 20.95 -11.19
N ILE A 221 5.93 20.36 -10.09
CA ILE A 221 5.56 18.95 -10.01
C ILE A 221 4.15 18.83 -9.45
N ILE A 222 3.34 17.97 -10.06
CA ILE A 222 2.17 17.40 -9.41
C ILE A 222 2.52 15.96 -9.05
N LEU A 223 2.53 15.64 -7.75
CA LEU A 223 2.74 14.29 -7.24
C LEU A 223 1.40 13.72 -6.77
N ASP A 224 0.85 12.77 -7.51
CA ASP A 224 -0.42 12.13 -7.17
C ASP A 224 -0.18 10.90 -6.28
N LEU A 225 -0.66 11.00 -5.03
CA LEU A 225 -0.65 9.94 -4.01
C LEU A 225 -2.07 9.46 -3.67
N ARG A 226 -3.10 9.85 -4.43
CA ARG A 226 -4.47 9.38 -4.21
C ARG A 226 -4.53 7.87 -4.40
N ASN A 227 -5.27 7.19 -3.53
CA ASN A 227 -5.40 5.73 -3.51
C ASN A 227 -4.10 4.95 -3.29
N ASN A 228 -3.00 5.60 -2.91
CA ASN A 228 -1.77 4.94 -2.52
C ASN A 228 -1.78 4.59 -1.02
N LEU A 229 -1.95 3.30 -0.71
CA LEU A 229 -2.02 2.74 0.65
C LEU A 229 -0.66 2.72 1.38
N GLY A 230 0.41 3.19 0.73
CA GLY A 230 1.76 3.25 1.27
C GLY A 230 2.66 2.13 0.73
N GLY A 231 3.47 1.57 1.62
CA GLY A 231 4.48 0.56 1.30
C GLY A 231 5.74 0.78 2.14
N GLU A 232 6.91 0.54 1.55
CA GLU A 232 8.20 0.69 2.22
C GLU A 232 8.46 2.14 2.64
N VAL A 233 8.53 2.38 3.95
CA VAL A 233 8.82 3.71 4.52
C VAL A 233 10.18 4.26 4.06
N GLY A 234 11.17 3.39 3.88
CA GLY A 234 12.47 3.77 3.34
C GLY A 234 12.35 4.47 1.98
N GLN A 235 11.46 4.00 1.10
CA GLN A 235 11.25 4.60 -0.21
C GLN A 235 10.61 5.98 -0.12
N ALA A 236 9.64 6.17 0.79
CA ALA A 236 9.07 7.50 1.05
C ALA A 236 10.13 8.49 1.55
N VAL A 237 11.03 8.03 2.43
CA VAL A 237 12.15 8.85 2.92
C VAL A 237 13.12 9.20 1.78
N GLU A 238 13.51 8.25 0.94
CA GLU A 238 14.41 8.52 -0.20
C GLU A 238 13.78 9.44 -1.25
N ILE A 239 12.46 9.35 -1.48
CA ILE A 239 11.74 10.28 -2.36
C ILE A 239 11.69 11.66 -1.72
N ALA A 240 11.37 11.76 -0.42
CA ALA A 240 11.31 13.04 0.29
C ALA A 240 12.67 13.77 0.23
N ARG A 241 13.79 13.04 0.36
CA ARG A 241 15.15 13.61 0.21
C ARG A 241 15.38 14.30 -1.14
N GLN A 242 14.68 13.90 -2.20
CA GLN A 242 14.80 14.50 -3.52
C GLN A 242 13.95 15.78 -3.67
N LEU A 243 12.91 15.94 -2.86
CA LEU A 243 11.89 16.98 -3.01
C LEU A 243 11.94 18.07 -1.94
N VAL A 244 12.35 17.75 -0.71
CA VAL A 244 12.30 18.67 0.44
C VAL A 244 13.68 19.11 0.91
N HIS A 245 13.79 20.34 1.41
CA HIS A 245 15.03 20.87 1.94
C HIS A 245 15.51 20.13 3.20
N GLU A 246 16.76 20.41 3.59
CA GLU A 246 17.40 19.85 4.79
C GLU A 246 16.51 19.91 6.04
N GLY A 247 16.50 18.84 6.82
CA GLY A 247 15.80 18.74 8.11
C GLY A 247 15.08 17.41 8.30
N ILE A 248 14.22 17.31 9.32
CA ILE A 248 13.49 16.08 9.63
C ILE A 248 12.47 15.80 8.51
N ILE A 249 12.35 14.53 8.12
CA ILE A 249 11.29 14.02 7.25
C ILE A 249 10.19 13.43 8.13
N THR A 250 10.56 12.46 8.98
CA THR A 250 9.68 11.81 9.94
C THR A 250 10.52 11.24 11.09
N THR A 251 9.89 11.03 12.24
CA THR A 251 10.47 10.31 13.38
C THR A 251 9.63 9.10 13.69
N LEU A 252 10.26 7.93 13.79
CA LEU A 252 9.65 6.73 14.34
C LEU A 252 9.94 6.70 15.84
N ASP A 253 8.89 6.94 16.63
CA ASP A 253 8.90 6.95 18.09
C ASP A 253 8.44 5.59 18.61
N PHE A 254 9.33 4.88 19.31
CA PHE A 254 9.06 3.54 19.83
C PHE A 254 8.56 3.60 21.27
N LYS A 255 7.60 2.74 21.60
CA LYS A 255 7.10 2.61 22.98
C LYS A 255 8.17 2.11 23.96
N SER A 256 9.09 1.27 23.48
CA SER A 256 10.13 0.65 24.31
C SER A 256 11.27 1.63 24.56
N GLU A 257 11.59 1.91 25.83
CA GLU A 257 12.76 2.72 26.20
C GLU A 257 14.10 2.07 25.80
N GLU A 258 14.10 0.75 25.55
CA GLU A 258 15.29 0.02 25.10
C GLU A 258 15.52 0.15 23.59
N THR A 259 14.49 0.56 22.84
CA THR A 259 14.58 0.74 21.39
C THR A 259 14.73 2.22 21.08
N ALA A 260 15.87 2.63 20.54
CA ALA A 260 16.08 4.02 20.18
C ALA A 260 15.17 4.45 19.02
N ASP A 261 14.58 5.64 19.16
CA ASP A 261 13.84 6.29 18.09
C ASP A 261 14.67 6.47 16.82
N VAL A 262 14.01 6.38 15.68
CA VAL A 262 14.66 6.55 14.37
C VAL A 262 14.22 7.88 13.77
N VAL A 263 15.16 8.81 13.63
CA VAL A 263 14.93 10.12 12.99
C VAL A 263 15.42 10.07 11.55
N TYR A 264 14.49 10.16 10.60
CA TYR A 264 14.80 10.26 9.18
C TYR A 264 14.95 11.73 8.77
N LYS A 265 16.04 12.04 8.06
CA LYS A 265 16.37 13.42 7.65
C LYS A 265 16.58 13.54 6.14
N SER A 266 16.22 14.71 5.62
CA SER A 266 16.67 15.23 4.34
C SER A 266 17.97 15.99 4.50
N TYR A 267 18.83 15.90 3.48
CA TYR A 267 20.11 16.59 3.39
C TYR A 267 20.18 17.45 2.10
N ASN A 268 19.04 17.75 1.51
CA ASN A 268 18.98 18.50 0.26
C ASN A 268 19.08 20.00 0.53
N GLU A 269 20.23 20.59 0.21
CA GLU A 269 20.48 22.02 0.41
C GLU A 269 19.75 22.91 -0.62
N ASN A 270 19.32 22.34 -1.75
CA ASN A 270 18.74 23.10 -2.86
C ASN A 270 17.54 22.36 -3.49
N PRO A 271 16.38 22.34 -2.84
CA PRO A 271 15.17 21.76 -3.42
C PRO A 271 14.80 22.49 -4.70
N LYS A 272 14.82 21.80 -5.85
CA LYS A 272 14.61 22.42 -7.16
C LYS A 272 13.15 22.65 -7.53
N TYR A 273 12.25 21.86 -6.95
CA TYR A 273 10.87 21.73 -7.41
C TYR A 273 9.89 22.37 -6.43
N LEU A 274 8.87 23.03 -6.95
CA LEU A 274 7.63 23.29 -6.21
C LEU A 274 6.66 22.14 -6.49
N THR A 275 6.26 21.43 -5.44
CA THR A 275 5.46 20.20 -5.58
C THR A 275 4.06 20.41 -5.01
N ALA A 276 3.02 20.26 -5.85
CA ALA A 276 1.65 20.05 -5.39
C ALA A 276 1.41 18.55 -5.22
N VAL A 277 0.97 18.12 -4.04
CA VAL A 277 0.71 16.70 -3.77
C VAL A 277 -0.80 16.47 -3.74
N LEU A 278 -1.31 15.60 -4.61
CA LEU A 278 -2.72 15.21 -4.59
C LEU A 278 -2.92 14.07 -3.60
N VAL A 279 -3.90 14.22 -2.71
CA VAL A 279 -4.20 13.25 -1.65
C VAL A 279 -5.70 13.05 -1.48
N ASN A 280 -6.08 11.86 -1.01
CA ASN A 280 -7.46 11.54 -0.64
C ASN A 280 -7.50 10.61 0.58
N ASN A 281 -8.71 10.18 0.98
CA ASN A 281 -8.94 9.33 2.14
C ASN A 281 -8.31 7.93 2.06
N ASN A 282 -7.81 7.54 0.89
CA ASN A 282 -7.07 6.29 0.68
C ASN A 282 -5.55 6.50 0.61
N SER A 283 -5.05 7.73 0.69
CA SER A 283 -3.62 8.01 0.87
C SER A 283 -3.24 7.64 2.31
N ALA A 284 -2.37 6.65 2.50
CA ALA A 284 -2.07 6.11 3.84
C ALA A 284 -0.58 5.84 4.08
N SER A 285 -0.16 5.79 5.36
CA SER A 285 1.15 5.28 5.79
C SER A 285 2.33 6.02 5.13
N ALA A 286 3.16 5.33 4.33
CA ALA A 286 4.29 5.93 3.62
C ALA A 286 3.89 7.12 2.72
N SER A 287 2.68 7.11 2.15
CA SER A 287 2.12 8.26 1.43
C SER A 287 1.98 9.49 2.33
N GLU A 288 1.51 9.30 3.56
CA GLU A 288 1.34 10.36 4.55
C GLU A 288 2.69 10.85 5.09
N ILE A 289 3.68 9.97 5.21
CA ILE A 289 5.06 10.37 5.54
C ILE A 289 5.61 11.31 4.47
N LEU A 290 5.50 10.95 3.18
CA LEU A 290 5.99 11.79 2.09
C LEU A 290 5.20 13.10 1.98
N ALA A 291 3.87 13.04 2.01
CA ALA A 291 3.00 14.20 1.95
C ALA A 291 3.27 15.17 3.11
N SER A 292 3.36 14.67 4.35
CA SER A 292 3.65 15.50 5.52
C SER A 292 5.04 16.11 5.46
N ALA A 293 6.05 15.39 4.98
CA ALA A 293 7.40 15.94 4.81
C ALA A 293 7.41 17.13 3.85
N ILE A 294 6.71 17.04 2.72
CA ILE A 294 6.58 18.11 1.72
C ILE A 294 5.78 19.30 2.26
N GLN A 295 4.66 19.01 2.94
CA GLN A 295 3.79 20.04 3.52
C GLN A 295 4.47 20.79 4.66
N ASP A 296 5.00 20.07 5.65
CA ASP A 296 5.60 20.65 6.85
C ASP A 296 6.91 21.38 6.53
N SER A 297 7.65 20.96 5.49
CA SER A 297 8.83 21.69 5.02
C SER A 297 8.46 22.96 4.23
N ARG A 298 7.21 23.11 3.77
CA ARG A 298 6.78 24.20 2.88
C ARG A 298 7.53 24.23 1.53
N ASP A 299 8.11 23.11 1.12
CA ASP A 299 8.64 22.95 -0.25
C ASP A 299 7.54 22.61 -1.27
N GLY A 300 6.35 22.30 -0.76
CA GLY A 300 5.15 22.05 -1.54
C GLY A 300 3.90 22.26 -0.70
N PHE A 301 2.77 21.79 -1.22
CA PHE A 301 1.46 21.89 -0.58
C PHE A 301 0.57 20.72 -0.97
N LEU A 302 -0.42 20.41 -0.13
CA LEU A 302 -1.38 19.34 -0.34
C LEU A 302 -2.68 19.88 -0.94
N VAL A 303 -3.24 19.15 -1.89
CA VAL A 303 -4.53 19.43 -2.54
C VAL A 303 -5.39 18.17 -2.52
N GLY A 304 -6.68 18.31 -2.20
CA GLY A 304 -7.63 17.20 -2.23
C GLY A 304 -8.36 17.02 -0.90
N ALA A 305 -8.48 15.78 -0.43
CA ALA A 305 -9.21 15.44 0.79
C ALA A 305 -8.29 14.97 1.93
N GLN A 306 -8.84 14.88 3.14
CA GLN A 306 -8.13 14.37 4.31
C GLN A 306 -7.64 12.93 4.07
N THR A 307 -6.41 12.63 4.50
CA THR A 307 -5.80 11.31 4.32
C THR A 307 -6.28 10.29 5.34
N TYR A 308 -5.89 9.03 5.18
CA TYR A 308 -6.41 7.90 5.96
C TYR A 308 -6.07 7.96 7.47
N GLY A 309 -4.86 8.37 7.84
CA GLY A 309 -4.42 8.43 9.23
C GLY A 309 -3.75 7.17 9.76
N LYS A 310 -2.97 6.45 8.95
CA LYS A 310 -2.16 5.32 9.41
C LYS A 310 -0.77 5.78 9.83
N GLY A 311 -0.67 6.29 11.06
CA GLY A 311 0.58 6.78 11.66
C GLY A 311 1.29 5.79 12.59
N VAL A 312 1.06 4.48 12.45
CA VAL A 312 1.60 3.45 13.36
C VAL A 312 2.57 2.50 12.67
N PHE A 313 3.53 1.97 13.43
CA PHE A 313 4.52 1.01 12.97
C PHE A 313 4.33 -0.35 13.63
N GLN A 314 4.25 -1.40 12.81
CA GLN A 314 4.08 -2.78 13.25
C GLN A 314 5.40 -3.54 13.15
N ASN A 315 5.75 -4.25 14.22
CA ASN A 315 6.80 -5.27 14.21
C ASN A 315 6.19 -6.65 14.23
N VAL A 316 6.93 -7.64 13.74
CA VAL A 316 6.52 -9.05 13.73
C VAL A 316 7.46 -9.84 14.64
N PHE A 317 6.91 -10.48 15.67
CA PHE A 317 7.67 -11.22 16.67
C PHE A 317 7.22 -12.68 16.75
N PRO A 318 8.16 -13.64 16.80
CA PRO A 318 7.83 -15.04 17.02
C PRO A 318 7.47 -15.27 18.49
N ILE A 319 6.39 -16.00 18.75
CA ILE A 319 5.90 -16.30 20.10
C ILE A 319 6.26 -17.74 20.46
N LEU A 320 7.02 -17.89 21.55
CA LEU A 320 7.40 -19.21 22.06
C LEU A 320 6.18 -19.97 22.59
N LYS A 321 6.17 -21.29 22.37
CA LYS A 321 5.24 -22.19 23.05
C LYS A 321 5.67 -22.43 24.51
N PRO A 322 4.75 -22.82 25.42
CA PRO A 322 5.05 -22.94 26.85
C PRO A 322 6.25 -23.84 27.18
N SER A 323 6.39 -24.99 26.50
CA SER A 323 7.52 -25.90 26.74
C SER A 323 8.88 -25.34 26.32
N ALA A 324 8.93 -24.49 25.29
CA ALA A 324 10.15 -23.79 24.90
C ALA A 324 10.45 -22.64 25.86
N TYR A 325 9.43 -21.85 26.23
CA TYR A 325 9.53 -20.81 27.24
C TYR A 325 10.13 -21.33 28.56
N GLU A 326 9.56 -22.40 29.13
CA GLU A 326 10.05 -22.99 30.38
C GLU A 326 11.49 -23.52 30.27
N ARG A 327 11.83 -24.12 29.12
CA ARG A 327 13.19 -24.62 28.87
C ARG A 327 14.20 -23.49 28.82
N TYR A 328 13.90 -22.38 28.16
CA TYR A 328 14.79 -21.23 28.09
C TYR A 328 14.86 -20.48 29.41
N LYS A 329 13.73 -20.31 30.11
CA LYS A 329 13.67 -19.77 31.47
C LYS A 329 14.54 -20.56 32.43
N ALA A 330 14.43 -21.89 32.45
CA ALA A 330 15.25 -22.74 33.32
C ALA A 330 16.75 -22.64 33.00
N LYS A 331 17.10 -22.46 31.73
CA LYS A 331 18.50 -22.38 31.29
C LYS A 331 19.15 -21.02 31.55
N TYR A 332 18.40 -19.93 31.35
CA TYR A 332 18.96 -18.57 31.33
C TYR A 332 18.45 -17.68 32.47
N GLY A 333 17.42 -18.11 33.22
CA GLY A 333 16.84 -17.36 34.33
C GLY A 333 16.10 -16.10 33.89
N LYS A 334 15.50 -16.10 32.68
CA LYS A 334 14.77 -14.97 32.10
C LYS A 334 13.36 -15.39 31.68
N ASP A 335 12.40 -14.51 31.95
CA ASP A 335 10.99 -14.67 31.60
C ASP A 335 10.68 -13.92 30.29
N ILE A 336 11.05 -14.51 29.15
CA ILE A 336 10.92 -13.87 27.83
C ILE A 336 10.15 -14.82 26.90
N VAL A 337 9.01 -14.35 26.38
CA VAL A 337 8.18 -15.09 25.41
C VAL A 337 8.51 -14.74 23.95
N ASP A 338 9.09 -13.57 23.71
CA ASP A 338 9.51 -13.11 22.38
C ASP A 338 10.77 -13.85 21.92
N GLY A 339 10.64 -14.67 20.87
CA GLY A 339 11.77 -15.36 20.27
C GLY A 339 12.77 -14.42 19.58
N TYR A 340 12.35 -13.24 19.14
CA TYR A 340 13.25 -12.26 18.53
C TYR A 340 14.22 -11.69 19.56
N GLU A 341 13.73 -11.35 20.76
CA GLU A 341 14.59 -10.94 21.87
C GLU A 341 15.61 -12.02 22.24
N TRP A 342 15.20 -13.29 22.27
CA TRP A 342 16.12 -14.42 22.47
C TRP A 342 17.21 -14.49 21.41
N MET A 343 16.88 -14.29 20.13
CA MET A 343 17.86 -14.27 19.05
C MET A 343 18.80 -13.08 19.14
N GLN A 344 18.28 -11.87 19.31
CA GLN A 344 19.06 -10.63 19.20
C GLN A 344 19.83 -10.26 20.47
N LYS A 345 19.23 -10.43 21.65
CA LYS A 345 19.82 -9.97 22.92
C LYS A 345 20.55 -11.09 23.66
N HIS A 346 20.23 -12.35 23.36
CA HIS A 346 20.72 -13.50 24.10
C HIS A 346 21.44 -14.56 23.24
N ASP A 347 21.56 -14.33 21.92
CA ASP A 347 22.24 -15.23 20.98
C ASP A 347 21.69 -16.68 21.05
N VAL A 348 20.38 -16.80 21.29
CA VAL A 348 19.69 -18.10 21.36
C VAL A 348 19.03 -18.37 20.02
N GLN A 349 19.42 -19.47 19.40
CA GLN A 349 18.74 -19.95 18.20
C GLN A 349 17.33 -20.47 18.56
N ILE A 350 16.33 -19.89 17.91
CA ILE A 350 14.93 -20.30 18.01
C ILE A 350 14.55 -21.09 16.76
N TYR A 351 13.95 -22.27 16.94
CA TYR A 351 13.48 -23.12 15.85
C TYR A 351 11.96 -22.98 15.69
N GLN A 352 11.42 -23.22 14.49
CA GLN A 352 9.97 -23.20 14.26
C GLN A 352 9.22 -24.16 15.20
N ALA A 353 9.83 -25.31 15.54
CA ALA A 353 9.28 -26.26 16.51
C ALA A 353 9.15 -25.69 17.93
N ASP A 354 9.79 -24.57 18.25
CA ASP A 354 9.70 -23.89 19.54
C ASP A 354 8.60 -22.82 19.59
N LEU A 355 7.96 -22.55 18.46
CA LEU A 355 6.96 -21.50 18.31
C LEU A 355 5.55 -22.06 18.45
N ILE A 356 4.65 -21.25 19.02
CA ILE A 356 3.20 -21.46 18.94
C ILE A 356 2.57 -20.61 17.82
N GLY A 357 3.26 -19.56 17.39
CA GLY A 357 2.81 -18.64 16.36
C GLY A 357 3.68 -17.38 16.28
N TRP A 358 3.15 -16.36 15.64
CA TRP A 358 3.75 -15.03 15.50
C TRP A 358 2.75 -13.96 15.90
N THR A 359 3.22 -12.82 16.37
CA THR A 359 2.39 -11.62 16.51
C THR A 359 2.91 -10.52 15.60
N LYS A 360 2.02 -9.87 14.88
CA LYS A 360 2.26 -8.54 14.32
C LYS A 360 1.66 -7.55 15.29
N ILE A 361 2.47 -6.67 15.87
CA ILE A 361 2.05 -5.77 16.94
C ILE A 361 2.54 -4.35 16.69
N THR A 362 1.69 -3.37 16.98
CA THR A 362 2.07 -1.96 16.94
C THR A 362 3.06 -1.65 18.07
N THR A 363 4.27 -1.22 17.70
CA THR A 363 5.38 -0.97 18.65
C THR A 363 5.83 0.48 18.69
N GLY A 364 5.37 1.29 17.74
CA GLY A 364 5.74 2.69 17.65
C GLY A 364 4.79 3.43 16.72
N HIS A 365 5.02 4.73 16.60
CA HIS A 365 4.25 5.60 15.75
C HIS A 365 5.16 6.59 15.01
N TYR A 366 4.67 7.06 13.87
CA TYR A 366 5.34 8.07 13.09
C TYR A 366 4.87 9.46 13.52
N LEU A 367 5.85 10.33 13.72
CA LEU A 367 5.66 11.76 13.93
C LEU A 367 6.13 12.52 12.70
N THR A 368 5.35 13.50 12.25
CA THR A 368 5.74 14.35 11.11
C THR A 368 6.99 15.17 11.43
N ARG A 369 7.55 15.87 10.44
CA ARG A 369 8.65 16.84 10.61
C ARG A 369 8.42 17.82 11.78
N ASN A 370 7.18 18.23 12.00
CA ASN A 370 6.78 19.15 13.08
C ASN A 370 6.40 18.44 14.40
N GLY A 371 6.63 17.13 14.52
CA GLY A 371 6.33 16.35 15.72
C GLY A 371 4.85 16.03 15.90
N LYS A 372 4.04 16.09 14.84
CA LYS A 372 2.60 15.80 14.93
C LYS A 372 2.35 14.31 14.76
N MET A 373 1.46 13.75 15.59
CA MET A 373 0.93 12.41 15.40
C MET A 373 -0.28 12.46 14.46
N ILE A 374 -0.26 11.64 13.41
CA ILE A 374 -1.33 11.57 12.41
C ILE A 374 -2.22 10.33 12.56
N HIS A 375 -1.91 9.44 13.50
CA HIS A 375 -2.65 8.19 13.66
C HIS A 375 -4.12 8.45 14.07
N GLY A 376 -5.07 7.87 13.32
CA GLY A 376 -6.50 8.07 13.52
C GLY A 376 -7.03 9.43 13.07
N ILE A 377 -6.17 10.30 12.55
CA ILE A 377 -6.50 11.66 12.13
C ILE A 377 -6.22 11.84 10.63
N GLY A 378 -5.04 11.48 10.16
CA GLY A 378 -4.56 11.82 8.82
C GLY A 378 -4.10 13.26 8.70
N LEU A 379 -3.72 13.64 7.49
CA LEU A 379 -3.26 14.96 7.09
C LEU A 379 -4.44 15.75 6.54
N THR A 380 -4.55 17.00 6.98
CA THR A 380 -5.46 17.96 6.37
C THR A 380 -4.76 18.63 5.19
N PRO A 381 -5.35 18.61 3.98
CA PRO A 381 -4.77 19.28 2.83
C PRO A 381 -4.78 20.80 3.01
N ASP A 382 -3.77 21.49 2.48
CA ASP A 382 -3.70 22.96 2.51
C ASP A 382 -4.83 23.58 1.69
N PHE A 383 -5.22 22.90 0.60
CA PHE A 383 -6.32 23.27 -0.26
C PHE A 383 -7.30 22.11 -0.37
N ALA A 384 -8.32 22.12 0.49
CA ALA A 384 -9.37 21.12 0.49
C ALA A 384 -10.23 21.22 -0.78
N VAL A 385 -10.31 20.11 -1.52
CA VAL A 385 -11.13 19.95 -2.72
C VAL A 385 -11.69 18.53 -2.69
N GLU A 386 -12.98 18.37 -2.90
CA GLU A 386 -13.59 17.05 -3.03
C GLU A 386 -12.97 16.28 -4.20
N ASP A 387 -12.75 14.98 -4.01
CA ASP A 387 -12.24 14.10 -5.06
C ASP A 387 -13.24 13.99 -6.22
N TYR A 388 -12.76 13.49 -7.36
CA TYR A 388 -13.63 13.26 -8.52
C TYR A 388 -14.29 11.89 -8.45
N GLU A 389 -15.45 11.77 -9.11
CA GLU A 389 -16.15 10.49 -9.26
C GLU A 389 -15.89 9.89 -10.64
N LEU A 390 -16.11 8.58 -10.75
CA LEU A 390 -16.05 7.89 -12.04
C LEU A 390 -17.16 8.40 -12.97
N VAL A 391 -16.78 8.76 -14.19
CA VAL A 391 -17.76 9.18 -15.21
C VAL A 391 -18.07 7.99 -16.09
N ALA A 392 -19.35 7.60 -16.15
CA ALA A 392 -19.79 6.36 -16.81
C ALA A 392 -19.06 5.10 -16.31
N GLY A 393 -18.67 5.07 -15.03
CA GLY A 393 -17.91 3.95 -14.43
C GLY A 393 -16.42 3.95 -14.79
N LEU A 394 -15.93 4.99 -15.46
CA LEU A 394 -14.53 5.11 -15.89
C LEU A 394 -13.77 6.14 -15.06
N ASP A 395 -12.56 5.77 -14.66
CA ASP A 395 -11.59 6.70 -14.09
C ASP A 395 -10.86 7.44 -15.21
N ILE A 396 -11.05 8.76 -15.28
CA ILE A 396 -10.43 9.65 -16.27
C ILE A 396 -8.90 9.64 -16.21
N ASN A 397 -8.31 9.45 -15.02
CA ASN A 397 -6.86 9.42 -14.84
C ASN A 397 -6.24 8.07 -15.17
N ALA A 398 -7.05 7.02 -15.25
CA ALA A 398 -6.62 5.71 -15.73
C ALA A 398 -6.64 5.61 -17.28
N ILE A 399 -7.13 6.63 -17.99
CA ILE A 399 -7.04 6.69 -19.46
C ILE A 399 -5.67 7.22 -19.86
N LYS A 400 -4.94 6.45 -20.67
CA LYS A 400 -3.63 6.86 -21.19
C LYS A 400 -3.78 7.67 -22.48
N PRO A 401 -2.90 8.64 -22.75
CA PRO A 401 -2.84 9.29 -24.05
C PRO A 401 -2.60 8.27 -25.17
N LEU A 402 -3.24 8.50 -26.31
CA LEU A 402 -3.14 7.69 -27.52
C LEU A 402 -1.81 8.03 -28.19
N SER A 403 -0.89 7.07 -28.27
CA SER A 403 0.52 7.35 -28.62
C SER A 403 1.05 6.55 -29.80
N SER A 404 0.31 5.56 -30.30
CA SER A 404 0.74 4.76 -31.45
C SER A 404 0.81 5.62 -32.70
N SER A 405 1.82 5.40 -33.55
CA SER A 405 1.86 6.01 -34.88
C SER A 405 0.99 5.28 -35.91
N ALA A 406 0.53 4.06 -35.62
CA ALA A 406 -0.27 3.28 -36.55
C ALA A 406 -1.73 3.77 -36.61
N THR A 407 -2.30 3.83 -37.81
CA THR A 407 -3.74 3.99 -38.01
C THR A 407 -4.44 2.66 -37.69
N VAL A 408 -5.51 2.71 -36.91
CA VAL A 408 -6.34 1.54 -36.62
C VAL A 408 -7.64 1.65 -37.42
N GLU A 409 -7.90 0.68 -38.28
CA GLU A 409 -9.10 0.57 -39.12
C GLU A 409 -10.09 -0.45 -38.53
N LEU A 410 -11.24 -0.65 -39.18
CA LEU A 410 -12.28 -1.60 -38.76
C LEU A 410 -11.71 -3.00 -38.45
N ASN A 411 -12.13 -3.57 -37.31
CA ASN A 411 -11.62 -4.80 -36.70
C ASN A 411 -10.14 -4.75 -36.26
N GLY A 412 -9.51 -3.59 -36.31
CA GLY A 412 -8.19 -3.33 -35.77
C GLY A 412 -8.19 -3.42 -34.24
N VAL A 413 -7.04 -3.73 -33.64
CA VAL A 413 -6.94 -3.96 -32.20
C VAL A 413 -5.77 -3.18 -31.60
N GLY A 414 -5.97 -2.57 -30.44
CA GLY A 414 -4.88 -2.00 -29.65
C GLY A 414 -5.32 -1.14 -28.48
N ASN A 415 -4.37 -0.84 -27.60
CA ASN A 415 -4.59 -0.02 -26.40
C ASN A 415 -5.07 1.40 -26.72
N ASP A 416 -4.70 1.95 -27.88
CA ASP A 416 -5.20 3.27 -28.31
C ASP A 416 -6.71 3.22 -28.61
N VAL A 417 -7.23 2.09 -29.10
CA VAL A 417 -8.67 1.90 -29.30
C VAL A 417 -9.40 1.89 -27.95
N TYR A 418 -8.92 1.09 -27.01
CA TYR A 418 -9.48 1.03 -25.65
C TYR A 418 -9.49 2.40 -24.96
N ASN A 419 -8.41 3.18 -25.09
CA ASN A 419 -8.39 4.53 -24.53
C ASN A 419 -9.29 5.50 -25.32
N ALA A 420 -9.38 5.38 -26.65
CA ALA A 420 -10.29 6.17 -27.48
C ALA A 420 -11.76 5.95 -27.09
N GLU A 421 -12.18 4.70 -26.99
CA GLU A 421 -13.51 4.28 -26.57
C GLU A 421 -13.88 4.84 -25.20
N ARG A 422 -12.95 4.80 -24.24
CA ARG A 422 -13.15 5.38 -22.91
C ARG A 422 -13.34 6.89 -22.96
N ILE A 423 -12.55 7.60 -23.78
CA ILE A 423 -12.73 9.06 -23.97
C ILE A 423 -14.09 9.34 -24.59
N LEU A 424 -14.45 8.65 -25.67
CA LEU A 424 -15.72 8.80 -26.36
C LEU A 424 -16.91 8.51 -25.42
N LYS A 425 -16.85 7.43 -24.63
CA LYS A 425 -17.87 7.09 -23.63
C LYS A 425 -18.05 8.22 -22.61
N ILE A 426 -16.96 8.79 -22.08
CA ILE A 426 -17.01 9.92 -21.14
C ILE A 426 -17.61 11.16 -21.79
N LYS A 427 -17.33 11.41 -23.08
CA LYS A 427 -17.92 12.50 -23.87
C LYS A 427 -19.40 12.27 -24.22
N GLY A 428 -19.95 11.09 -23.94
CA GLY A 428 -21.35 10.75 -24.15
C GLY A 428 -21.67 10.07 -25.48
N TYR A 429 -20.65 9.61 -26.23
CA TYR A 429 -20.86 8.76 -27.42
C TYR A 429 -21.30 7.36 -27.01
N GLU A 430 -22.05 6.69 -27.89
CA GLU A 430 -22.73 5.41 -27.62
C GLU A 430 -21.77 4.22 -27.79
N ILE A 431 -20.74 4.15 -26.94
CA ILE A 431 -19.81 3.01 -26.90
C ILE A 431 -20.44 1.87 -26.07
N GLU A 432 -20.84 0.77 -26.69
CA GLU A 432 -21.49 -0.35 -26.00
C GLU A 432 -20.53 -1.18 -25.15
N ASN A 433 -19.45 -1.65 -25.77
CA ASN A 433 -18.39 -2.43 -25.12
C ASN A 433 -17.12 -1.60 -25.16
N ILE A 434 -16.44 -1.50 -24.02
CA ILE A 434 -15.10 -0.93 -23.96
C ILE A 434 -14.14 -2.10 -24.02
N ASP A 435 -13.51 -2.27 -25.17
CA ASP A 435 -12.56 -3.33 -25.41
C ASP A 435 -11.38 -2.77 -26.22
N ASN A 436 -10.54 -3.64 -26.77
CA ASN A 436 -9.39 -3.18 -27.54
C ASN A 436 -9.65 -3.22 -29.04
N ILE A 437 -10.89 -3.39 -29.50
CA ILE A 437 -11.26 -3.73 -30.88
C ILE A 437 -12.10 -2.62 -31.50
N LEU A 438 -11.60 -2.06 -32.61
CA LEU A 438 -12.32 -1.03 -33.33
C LEU A 438 -13.44 -1.66 -34.17
N ASP A 439 -14.58 -1.91 -33.55
CA ASP A 439 -15.75 -2.54 -34.19
C ASP A 439 -16.55 -1.56 -35.06
N GLU A 440 -17.59 -2.07 -35.74
CA GLU A 440 -18.42 -1.27 -36.66
C GLU A 440 -19.13 -0.11 -35.92
N LYS A 441 -19.59 -0.35 -34.69
CA LYS A 441 -20.27 0.69 -33.88
C LYS A 441 -19.30 1.78 -33.44
N THR A 442 -18.10 1.42 -33.01
CA THR A 442 -17.07 2.37 -32.61
C THR A 442 -16.57 3.16 -33.81
N CYS A 443 -16.46 2.54 -34.99
CA CYS A 443 -16.21 3.25 -36.24
C CYS A 443 -17.30 4.31 -36.53
N ASP A 444 -18.57 3.96 -36.37
CA ASP A 444 -19.70 4.89 -36.57
C ASP A 444 -19.67 6.06 -35.57
N GLU A 445 -19.39 5.79 -34.29
CA GLU A 445 -19.23 6.84 -33.26
C GLU A 445 -18.01 7.73 -33.55
N LEU A 446 -16.91 7.17 -34.06
CA LEU A 446 -15.76 7.95 -34.52
C LEU A 446 -16.13 8.86 -35.70
N GLN A 447 -16.89 8.38 -36.68
CA GLN A 447 -17.34 9.21 -37.80
C GLN A 447 -18.19 10.39 -37.31
N LYS A 448 -19.10 10.15 -36.35
CA LYS A 448 -19.90 11.21 -35.71
C LYS A 448 -18.99 12.22 -35.01
N TYR A 449 -18.07 11.74 -34.18
CA TYR A 449 -17.09 12.57 -33.48
C TYR A 449 -16.26 13.41 -34.46
N GLN A 450 -15.68 12.80 -35.50
CA GLN A 450 -14.86 13.46 -36.51
C GLN A 450 -15.64 14.56 -37.24
N HIS A 451 -16.88 14.25 -37.62
CA HIS A 451 -17.78 15.22 -38.25
C HIS A 451 -18.09 16.41 -37.32
N GLU A 452 -18.38 16.15 -36.05
CA GLU A 452 -18.65 17.20 -35.05
C GLU A 452 -17.44 18.09 -34.74
N LYS A 453 -16.23 17.51 -34.77
CA LYS A 453 -14.98 18.25 -34.55
C LYS A 453 -14.43 18.92 -35.82
N GLY A 454 -15.03 18.65 -36.98
CA GLY A 454 -14.61 19.23 -38.25
C GLY A 454 -13.25 18.72 -38.74
N ILE A 455 -12.89 17.49 -38.37
CA ILE A 455 -11.70 16.78 -38.85
C ILE A 455 -12.07 15.76 -39.95
N SER A 456 -11.09 15.08 -40.54
CA SER A 456 -11.33 14.10 -41.61
C SER A 456 -12.25 12.96 -41.13
N VAL A 457 -13.39 12.76 -41.80
CA VAL A 457 -14.37 11.71 -41.46
C VAL A 457 -13.95 10.39 -42.12
N THR A 458 -13.17 9.60 -41.40
CA THR A 458 -12.60 8.32 -41.84
C THR A 458 -13.23 7.13 -41.14
N GLY A 459 -13.76 7.32 -39.92
CA GLY A 459 -14.16 6.23 -39.02
C GLY A 459 -13.00 5.40 -38.49
N THR A 460 -11.75 5.87 -38.70
CA THR A 460 -10.54 5.19 -38.26
C THR A 460 -9.83 6.00 -37.19
N LEU A 461 -8.99 5.33 -36.40
CA LEU A 461 -8.17 5.98 -35.38
C LEU A 461 -6.83 6.43 -36.00
N ASP A 462 -6.90 7.39 -36.90
CA ASP A 462 -5.76 8.04 -37.55
C ASP A 462 -5.05 9.07 -36.65
N GLU A 463 -3.91 9.60 -37.12
CA GLU A 463 -3.10 10.56 -36.34
C GLU A 463 -3.88 11.83 -35.97
N GLU A 464 -4.68 12.37 -36.89
CA GLU A 464 -5.50 13.57 -36.66
C GLU A 464 -6.53 13.30 -35.54
N THR A 465 -7.24 12.18 -35.62
CA THR A 465 -8.26 11.77 -34.65
C THR A 465 -7.65 11.53 -33.26
N LYS A 466 -6.50 10.82 -33.19
CA LYS A 466 -5.78 10.58 -31.93
C LYS A 466 -5.33 11.88 -31.28
N ASN A 467 -4.77 12.80 -32.06
CA ASN A 467 -4.36 14.11 -31.55
C ASN A 467 -5.56 14.89 -30.98
N HIS A 468 -6.70 14.89 -31.67
CA HIS A 468 -7.89 15.56 -31.19
C HIS A 468 -8.44 14.92 -29.90
N LEU A 469 -8.47 13.58 -29.82
CA LEU A 469 -8.90 12.86 -28.61
C LEU A 469 -7.93 13.09 -27.43
N ASN A 470 -6.62 13.19 -27.67
CA ASN A 470 -5.65 13.52 -26.63
C ASN A 470 -5.85 14.92 -26.05
N VAL A 471 -6.20 15.90 -26.90
CA VAL A 471 -6.55 17.25 -26.45
C VAL A 471 -7.82 17.21 -25.60
N GLU A 472 -8.85 16.50 -26.05
CA GLU A 472 -10.10 16.30 -25.29
C GLU A 472 -9.84 15.60 -23.95
N LEU A 473 -8.99 14.58 -23.90
CA LEU A 473 -8.61 13.90 -22.67
C LEU A 473 -7.98 14.85 -21.65
N GLN A 474 -7.06 15.73 -22.09
CA GLN A 474 -6.45 16.74 -21.21
C GLN A 474 -7.50 17.70 -20.67
N GLN A 475 -8.44 18.13 -21.51
CA GLN A 475 -9.50 19.04 -21.13
C GLN A 475 -10.50 18.39 -20.15
N LEU A 476 -10.89 17.15 -20.41
CA LEU A 476 -11.71 16.34 -19.51
C LEU A 476 -11.06 16.13 -18.15
N ARG A 477 -9.74 15.92 -18.08
CA ARG A 477 -9.03 15.83 -16.80
C ARG A 477 -9.15 17.12 -16.00
N ILE A 478 -9.05 18.28 -16.65
CA ILE A 478 -9.23 19.57 -15.96
C ILE A 478 -10.69 19.78 -15.53
N GLU A 479 -11.65 19.34 -16.35
CA GLU A 479 -13.09 19.51 -16.06
C GLU A 479 -13.59 18.56 -14.96
N ILE A 480 -13.08 17.33 -14.92
CA ILE A 480 -13.55 16.26 -14.03
C ILE A 480 -12.69 16.14 -12.76
N ASP A 481 -11.36 16.13 -12.90
CA ASP A 481 -10.43 15.98 -11.78
C ASP A 481 -10.18 17.33 -11.08
N ARG A 482 -11.10 17.66 -10.16
CA ARG A 482 -11.07 18.91 -9.39
C ARG A 482 -9.76 19.11 -8.61
N PRO A 483 -9.21 18.12 -7.87
CA PRO A 483 -7.90 18.25 -7.24
C PRO A 483 -6.76 18.54 -8.23
N TYR A 484 -6.71 17.85 -9.38
CA TYR A 484 -5.70 18.09 -10.41
C TYR A 484 -5.81 19.51 -11.00
N ALA A 485 -7.02 19.94 -11.37
CA ALA A 485 -7.27 21.29 -11.86
C ALA A 485 -6.85 22.35 -10.84
N LYS A 486 -7.16 22.13 -9.56
CA LYS A 486 -6.77 23.05 -8.49
C LYS A 486 -5.25 23.11 -8.30
N ALA A 487 -4.56 21.97 -8.39
CA ALA A 487 -3.11 21.94 -8.30
C ALA A 487 -2.44 22.73 -9.44
N ILE A 488 -2.94 22.60 -10.68
CA ILE A 488 -2.46 23.42 -11.81
C ILE A 488 -2.65 24.91 -11.52
N GLU A 489 -3.85 25.32 -11.14
CA GLU A 489 -4.18 26.72 -10.81
C GLU A 489 -3.20 27.29 -9.76
N LEU A 490 -2.95 26.54 -8.69
CA LEU A 490 -2.08 26.96 -7.59
C LEU A 490 -0.61 27.02 -7.99
N LEU A 491 -0.11 26.04 -8.76
CA LEU A 491 1.27 26.03 -9.25
C LEU A 491 1.55 27.20 -10.20
N ASP A 492 0.56 27.68 -10.94
CA ASP A 492 0.70 28.86 -11.79
C ASP A 492 0.74 30.18 -11.02
N LEU A 493 0.04 30.25 -9.88
CA LEU A 493 0.05 31.40 -8.99
C LEU A 493 1.33 31.48 -8.14
N LEU A 494 1.79 30.34 -7.63
CA LEU A 494 2.95 30.22 -6.75
C LEU A 494 4.23 30.13 -7.60
N LYS A 495 4.68 31.27 -8.14
CA LYS A 495 5.98 31.35 -8.80
C LYS A 495 7.11 31.19 -7.77
N ARG A 496 8.04 30.27 -8.02
CA ARG A 496 9.34 30.21 -7.34
C ARG A 496 10.34 31.16 -7.98
#